data_AF-A0A8T5T0P4-F1
#
_entry.id   AF-A0A8T5T0P4-F1
#
_cell.length_a   1.000
_cell.length_b   1.000
_cell.length_c   1.000
_cell.angle_alpha   90.00
_cell.angle_beta   90.00
_cell.angle_gamma   90.00
#
_symmetry.space_group_name_H-M   'P 1'
#
loop_
_entity.id
_entity.type
_entity.pdbx_description
1 polymer ?
#
loop_
_entity_poly.entity_id
_entity_poly.type
_entity_poly.pdbx_seq_one_letter_code
_entity_poly.pdbx_strand_id
1 'polypeptide(L)'
;GLPLPERIINSLEAAETVGGDIRGKQSANILIFSGEPISDKWEEPMMDLRVDDHEEPLKEIRRLLTLYRAYEQGDKGDQAMEKGDINEALECYKKGMEMVPDNLELKYWTAVSLANSKKIEDSLVLFKEVFKEYDNWRTLTERLPEVNLLQIEKEDLEKILSV
;
A
#
# COMPACT_ATOMS: atom_id res chain seq x y z
N GLY A 1 -2.17 16.63 16.33
CA GLY A 1 -2.71 17.19 15.07
C GLY A 1 -2.47 16.21 13.95
N LEU A 2 -3.15 16.34 12.83
CA LEU A 2 -2.91 15.50 11.64
C LEU A 2 -1.50 15.76 11.06
N PRO A 3 -0.88 14.79 10.35
CA PRO A 3 0.36 15.03 9.63
C PRO A 3 0.18 16.08 8.51
N LEU A 4 1.28 16.63 8.02
CA LEU A 4 1.27 17.78 7.11
C LEU A 4 0.47 17.53 5.80
N PRO A 5 0.64 16.40 5.08
CA PRO A 5 -0.14 16.14 3.86
C PRO A 5 -1.65 16.20 4.09
N GLU A 6 -2.14 15.57 5.14
CA GLU A 6 -3.56 15.50 5.49
C GLU A 6 -4.11 16.89 5.85
N ARG A 7 -3.29 17.71 6.53
CA ARG A 7 -3.66 19.11 6.83
C ARG A 7 -3.76 19.96 5.56
N ILE A 8 -2.86 19.76 4.61
CA ILE A 8 -2.88 20.46 3.32
C ILE A 8 -4.15 20.09 2.55
N ILE A 9 -4.44 18.80 2.38
CA ILE A 9 -5.66 18.36 1.69
C ILE A 9 -6.91 18.89 2.39
N ASN A 10 -7.02 18.75 3.71
CA ASN A 10 -8.19 19.24 4.45
C ASN A 10 -8.40 20.75 4.26
N SER A 11 -7.30 21.52 4.18
CA SER A 11 -7.38 22.98 3.96
C SER A 11 -7.84 23.32 2.54
N LEU A 12 -7.33 22.60 1.53
CA LEU A 12 -7.73 22.78 0.14
C LEU A 12 -9.20 22.40 -0.10
N GLU A 13 -9.65 21.27 0.48
CA GLU A 13 -11.05 20.87 0.41
C GLU A 13 -11.98 21.87 1.09
N ALA A 14 -11.60 22.38 2.27
CA ALA A 14 -12.36 23.42 2.93
C ALA A 14 -12.48 24.70 2.08
N ALA A 15 -11.38 25.12 1.43
CA ALA A 15 -11.39 26.25 0.50
C ALA A 15 -12.29 25.99 -0.72
N GLU A 16 -12.29 24.77 -1.26
CA GLU A 16 -13.17 24.36 -2.36
C GLU A 16 -14.65 24.51 -1.97
N THR A 17 -15.02 24.16 -0.74
CA THR A 17 -16.43 24.29 -0.27
C THR A 17 -16.95 25.72 -0.18
N VAL A 18 -16.07 26.72 -0.14
CA VAL A 18 -16.45 28.14 -0.06
C VAL A 18 -16.29 28.89 -1.38
N GLY A 19 -16.07 28.17 -2.49
CA GLY A 19 -16.04 28.73 -3.84
C GLY A 19 -14.79 28.38 -4.65
N GLY A 20 -13.76 27.84 -4.01
CA GLY A 20 -12.57 27.32 -4.69
C GLY A 20 -11.82 28.34 -5.54
N ASP A 21 -11.04 27.85 -6.51
CA ASP A 21 -10.36 28.67 -7.51
C ASP A 21 -11.36 29.13 -8.60
N ILE A 22 -11.28 30.39 -9.01
CA ILE A 22 -12.17 30.99 -10.02
C ILE A 22 -12.11 30.31 -11.40
N ARG A 23 -11.01 29.60 -11.69
CA ARG A 23 -10.81 28.83 -12.93
C ARG A 23 -11.46 27.45 -12.86
N GLY A 24 -11.94 27.04 -11.68
CA GLY A 24 -12.41 25.69 -11.40
C GLY A 24 -11.28 24.75 -10.96
N LYS A 25 -11.51 23.45 -11.18
CA LYS A 25 -10.61 22.35 -10.79
C LYS A 25 -9.96 21.74 -12.03
N GLN A 26 -8.68 21.39 -11.95
CA GLN A 26 -7.98 20.69 -13.03
C GLN A 26 -6.97 19.68 -12.49
N SER A 27 -6.12 20.10 -11.55
CA SER A 27 -5.01 19.28 -11.06
C SER A 27 -4.80 19.44 -9.54
N ALA A 28 -4.13 18.48 -8.91
CA ALA A 28 -3.67 18.58 -7.52
C ALA A 28 -2.30 17.92 -7.36
N ASN A 29 -1.44 18.48 -6.50
CA ASN A 29 -0.11 17.94 -6.23
C ASN A 29 0.23 18.09 -4.75
N ILE A 30 0.86 17.06 -4.17
CA ILE A 30 1.47 17.07 -2.85
C ILE A 30 2.93 16.68 -3.01
N LEU A 31 3.81 17.62 -2.70
CA LEU A 31 5.24 17.43 -2.74
C LEU A 31 5.84 17.80 -1.38
N ILE A 32 6.42 16.82 -0.67
CA ILE A 32 6.93 16.98 0.69
C ILE A 32 8.41 16.64 0.73
N PHE A 33 9.20 17.54 1.30
CA PHE A 33 10.63 17.37 1.57
C PHE A 33 10.87 17.26 3.07
N SER A 34 12.04 16.73 3.43
CA SER A 34 12.50 16.77 4.82
C SER A 34 12.75 18.22 5.25
N GLY A 35 12.48 18.52 6.53
CA GLY A 35 12.88 19.80 7.12
C GLY A 35 14.38 19.86 7.44
N GLU A 36 15.03 18.70 7.49
CA GLU A 36 16.46 18.54 7.78
C GLU A 36 17.20 18.02 6.55
N PRO A 37 18.48 18.38 6.35
CA PRO A 37 19.30 17.82 5.27
C PRO A 37 19.38 16.29 5.39
N ILE A 38 19.01 15.59 4.32
CA ILE A 38 19.21 14.14 4.20
C ILE A 38 20.56 13.81 3.56
N SER A 39 21.14 12.67 3.91
CA SER A 39 22.43 12.19 3.38
C SER A 39 22.34 11.88 1.89
N ASP A 40 21.27 11.18 1.51
CA ASP A 40 21.14 10.55 0.22
C ASP A 40 20.03 11.22 -0.58
N LYS A 41 20.43 12.09 -1.52
CA LYS A 41 19.49 12.97 -2.25
C LYS A 41 18.37 12.27 -3.02
N TRP A 42 18.51 10.98 -3.30
CA TRP A 42 17.47 10.19 -3.99
C TRP A 42 16.35 9.73 -3.06
N GLU A 43 16.50 9.90 -1.74
CA GLU A 43 15.42 9.69 -0.76
C GLU A 43 14.46 10.88 -0.69
N GLU A 44 14.74 11.96 -1.44
CA GLU A 44 13.85 13.09 -1.63
C GLU A 44 13.22 13.11 -3.03
N PRO A 45 11.97 13.59 -3.15
CA PRO A 45 11.08 14.03 -2.08
C PRO A 45 10.56 12.85 -1.23
N MET A 46 10.27 13.10 0.05
CA MET A 46 9.65 12.10 0.94
C MET A 46 8.26 11.66 0.47
N MET A 47 7.57 12.53 -0.28
CA MET A 47 6.28 12.23 -0.88
C MET A 47 6.12 13.10 -2.13
N ASP A 48 5.74 12.47 -3.23
CA ASP A 48 5.36 13.13 -4.49
C ASP A 48 4.10 12.43 -5.02
N LEU A 49 2.96 13.09 -4.84
CA LEU A 49 1.65 12.61 -5.30
C LEU A 49 1.06 13.64 -6.26
N ARG A 50 0.71 13.21 -7.46
CA ARG A 50 0.29 14.11 -8.54
C ARG A 50 -0.97 13.61 -9.24
N VAL A 51 -1.89 14.53 -9.49
CA VAL A 51 -3.09 14.36 -10.30
C VAL A 51 -3.09 15.47 -11.35
N ASP A 52 -2.85 15.11 -12.61
CA ASP A 52 -2.53 16.07 -13.67
C ASP A 52 -3.73 16.66 -14.41
N ASP A 53 -4.79 15.88 -14.57
CA ASP A 53 -6.04 16.32 -15.19
C ASP A 53 -7.18 15.42 -14.72
N HIS A 54 -8.05 15.94 -13.86
CA HIS A 54 -9.17 15.19 -13.30
C HIS A 54 -10.32 16.13 -12.92
N GLU A 55 -11.57 15.68 -13.08
CA GLU A 55 -12.77 16.46 -12.70
C GLU A 55 -12.85 16.72 -11.18
N GLU A 56 -12.32 15.77 -10.40
CA GLU A 56 -12.27 15.83 -8.93
C GLU A 56 -10.83 15.63 -8.41
N PRO A 57 -9.89 16.56 -8.65
CA PRO A 57 -8.47 16.32 -8.37
C PRO A 57 -8.17 16.27 -6.86
N LEU A 58 -8.91 17.01 -6.03
CA LEU A 58 -8.77 16.96 -4.56
C LEU A 58 -9.27 15.64 -3.96
N LYS A 59 -10.33 15.07 -4.51
CA LYS A 59 -10.83 13.75 -4.10
C LYS A 59 -9.84 12.66 -4.51
N GLU A 60 -9.29 12.79 -5.71
CA GLU A 60 -8.34 11.82 -6.24
C GLU A 60 -6.98 11.87 -5.52
N ILE A 61 -6.45 13.06 -5.23
CA ILE A 61 -5.22 13.19 -4.44
C ILE A 61 -5.41 12.66 -3.01
N ARG A 62 -6.61 12.79 -2.42
CA ARG A 62 -6.94 12.15 -1.15
C ARG A 62 -6.91 10.63 -1.25
N ARG A 63 -7.50 10.06 -2.29
CA ARG A 63 -7.46 8.61 -2.55
C ARG A 63 -6.02 8.12 -2.68
N LEU A 64 -5.18 8.84 -3.43
CA LEU A 64 -3.75 8.54 -3.56
C LEU A 64 -3.00 8.66 -2.24
N LEU A 65 -3.30 9.67 -1.42
CA LEU A 65 -2.69 9.78 -0.09
C LEU A 65 -3.10 8.59 0.81
N THR A 66 -4.37 8.20 0.80
CA THR A 66 -4.83 7.01 1.55
C THR A 66 -4.11 5.74 1.08
N LEU A 67 -3.96 5.58 -0.25
CA LEU A 67 -3.22 4.46 -0.83
C LEU A 67 -1.75 4.48 -0.39
N TYR A 68 -1.08 5.63 -0.49
CA TYR A 68 0.30 5.80 -0.05
C TYR A 68 0.47 5.40 1.43
N ARG A 69 -0.42 5.87 2.31
CA ARG A 69 -0.40 5.52 3.73
C ARG A 69 -0.63 4.02 3.98
N ALA A 70 -1.42 3.36 3.14
CA ALA A 70 -1.64 1.93 3.24
C ALA A 70 -0.38 1.13 2.90
N TYR A 71 0.34 1.51 1.84
CA TYR A 71 1.65 0.90 1.53
C TYR A 71 2.68 1.19 2.62
N GLU A 72 2.71 2.40 3.21
CA GLU A 72 3.57 2.65 4.39
C GLU A 72 3.26 1.72 5.57
N GLN A 73 2.01 1.26 5.73
CA GLN A 73 1.69 0.23 6.72
C GLN A 73 2.18 -1.15 6.28
N GLY A 74 2.05 -1.49 5.00
CA GLY A 74 2.63 -2.71 4.42
C GLY A 74 4.13 -2.80 4.69
N ASP A 75 4.89 -1.76 4.32
CA ASP A 75 6.33 -1.69 4.50
C ASP A 75 6.75 -1.81 5.97
N LYS A 76 5.99 -1.17 6.87
CA LYS A 76 6.21 -1.33 8.33
C LYS A 76 5.93 -2.76 8.78
N GLY A 77 4.92 -3.39 8.20
CA GLY A 77 4.59 -4.79 8.44
C GLY A 77 5.73 -5.72 8.03
N ASP A 78 6.28 -5.52 6.84
CA ASP A 78 7.43 -6.29 6.33
C ASP A 78 8.65 -6.10 7.23
N GLN A 79 8.98 -4.86 7.60
CA GLN A 79 10.08 -4.57 8.52
C GLN A 79 9.90 -5.19 9.91
N ALA A 80 8.67 -5.21 10.44
CA ALA A 80 8.37 -5.86 11.71
C ALA A 80 8.52 -7.39 11.59
N MET A 81 8.10 -7.96 10.46
CA MET A 81 8.24 -9.37 10.17
C MET A 81 9.71 -9.80 10.09
N GLU A 82 10.57 -9.02 9.42
CA GLU A 82 12.02 -9.25 9.36
C GLU A 82 12.67 -9.24 10.75
N LYS A 83 12.17 -8.40 11.66
CA LYS A 83 12.62 -8.33 13.06
C LYS A 83 12.03 -9.44 13.94
N GLY A 84 11.11 -10.25 13.41
CA GLY A 84 10.41 -11.30 14.13
C GLY A 84 9.25 -10.81 15.01
N ASP A 85 8.86 -9.52 14.93
CA ASP A 85 7.69 -9.01 15.64
C ASP A 85 6.42 -9.27 14.82
N ILE A 86 5.94 -10.50 14.92
CA ILE A 86 4.76 -10.98 14.21
C ILE A 86 3.50 -10.18 14.57
N ASN A 87 3.37 -9.75 15.83
CA ASN A 87 2.15 -9.08 16.28
C ASN A 87 2.06 -7.67 15.69
N GLU A 88 3.17 -6.93 15.70
CA GLU A 88 3.23 -5.63 15.06
C GLU A 88 3.04 -5.75 13.54
N ALA A 89 3.66 -6.75 12.92
CA ALA A 89 3.50 -7.00 11.48
C ALA A 89 2.03 -7.19 11.08
N LEU A 90 1.31 -8.07 11.77
CA LEU A 90 -0.10 -8.35 11.49
C LEU A 90 -1.00 -7.13 11.69
N GLU A 91 -0.75 -6.33 12.73
CA GLU A 91 -1.50 -5.11 12.99
C GLU A 91 -1.26 -4.05 11.90
N CYS A 92 -0.02 -3.93 11.42
CA CYS A 92 0.33 -3.07 10.30
C CYS A 92 -0.36 -3.50 9.00
N TYR A 93 -0.26 -4.78 8.61
CA TYR A 93 -0.96 -5.28 7.41
C TYR A 93 -2.47 -5.06 7.49
N LYS A 94 -3.07 -5.35 8.66
CA LYS A 94 -4.49 -5.12 8.88
C LYS A 94 -4.87 -3.65 8.65
N LYS A 95 -4.14 -2.70 9.25
CA LYS A 95 -4.37 -1.27 9.04
C LYS A 95 -4.28 -0.89 7.57
N GLY A 96 -3.24 -1.35 6.87
CA GLY A 96 -3.07 -1.10 5.44
C GLY A 96 -4.26 -1.59 4.63
N MET A 97 -4.66 -2.85 4.82
CA MET A 97 -5.80 -3.44 4.11
C MET A 97 -7.15 -2.79 4.47
N GLU A 98 -7.36 -2.34 5.71
CA GLU A 98 -8.56 -1.59 6.10
C GLU A 98 -8.65 -0.22 5.42
N MET A 99 -7.51 0.42 5.12
CA MET A 99 -7.46 1.71 4.44
C MET A 99 -7.80 1.59 2.94
N VAL A 100 -7.44 0.47 2.31
CA VAL A 100 -7.68 0.21 0.88
C VAL A 100 -8.22 -1.23 0.67
N PRO A 101 -9.46 -1.51 1.11
CA PRO A 101 -9.99 -2.88 1.16
C PRO A 101 -10.11 -3.55 -0.20
N ASP A 102 -10.19 -2.78 -1.28
CA ASP A 102 -10.29 -3.32 -2.65
C ASP A 102 -8.92 -3.48 -3.33
N ASN A 103 -7.81 -3.09 -2.66
CA ASN A 103 -6.48 -3.26 -3.21
C ASN A 103 -6.02 -4.73 -3.06
N LEU A 104 -6.09 -5.47 -4.16
CA LEU A 104 -5.67 -6.87 -4.22
C LEU A 104 -4.16 -7.05 -4.07
N GLU A 105 -3.37 -6.09 -4.55
CA GLU A 105 -1.90 -6.17 -4.49
C GLU A 105 -1.39 -6.14 -3.05
N LEU A 106 -1.93 -5.26 -2.20
CA LEU A 106 -1.55 -5.17 -0.80
C LEU A 106 -1.91 -6.46 -0.04
N LYS A 107 -3.07 -7.05 -0.34
CA LYS A 107 -3.47 -8.36 0.19
C LYS A 107 -2.54 -9.47 -0.29
N TYR A 108 -2.18 -9.44 -1.58
CA TYR A 108 -1.30 -10.42 -2.20
C TYR A 108 0.09 -10.44 -1.56
N TRP A 109 0.74 -9.27 -1.46
CA TRP A 109 2.06 -9.19 -0.85
C TRP A 109 2.02 -9.52 0.64
N THR A 110 0.96 -9.13 1.36
CA THR A 110 0.74 -9.59 2.74
C THR A 110 0.70 -11.12 2.83
N ALA A 111 -0.01 -11.79 1.90
CA ALA A 111 -0.08 -13.25 1.86
C ALA A 111 1.29 -13.88 1.60
N VAL A 112 2.09 -13.30 0.70
CA VAL A 112 3.47 -13.73 0.41
C VAL A 112 4.35 -13.57 1.65
N SER A 113 4.32 -12.42 2.32
CA SER A 113 5.08 -12.19 3.56
C SER A 113 4.70 -13.18 4.66
N LEU A 114 3.40 -13.45 4.85
CA LEU A 114 2.93 -14.48 5.79
C LEU A 114 3.44 -15.88 5.44
N ALA A 115 3.42 -16.25 4.16
CA ALA A 115 3.89 -17.55 3.71
C ALA A 115 5.40 -17.73 3.99
N ASN A 116 6.21 -16.71 3.66
CA ASN A 116 7.65 -16.68 3.97
C ASN A 116 7.94 -16.80 5.47
N SER A 117 7.03 -16.29 6.31
CA SER A 117 7.11 -16.41 7.77
C SER A 117 6.50 -17.69 8.34
N LYS A 118 6.29 -18.71 7.49
CA LYS A 118 5.72 -20.04 7.86
C LYS A 118 4.29 -19.98 8.40
N LYS A 119 3.57 -18.88 8.15
CA LYS A 119 2.15 -18.72 8.51
C LYS A 119 1.27 -19.12 7.33
N ILE A 120 1.42 -20.36 6.89
CA ILE A 120 0.75 -20.86 5.68
C ILE A 120 -0.77 -20.75 5.79
N GLU A 121 -1.38 -21.19 6.90
CA GLU A 121 -2.85 -21.16 7.03
C GLU A 121 -3.42 -19.73 6.96
N ASP A 122 -2.73 -18.76 7.56
CA ASP A 122 -3.12 -17.34 7.51
C ASP A 122 -3.01 -16.79 6.07
N SER A 123 -1.96 -17.17 5.34
CA SER A 123 -1.75 -16.72 3.95
C SER A 123 -2.79 -17.29 2.98
N LEU A 124 -3.26 -18.53 3.20
CA LEU A 124 -4.27 -19.17 2.34
C LEU A 124 -5.58 -18.36 2.27
N VAL A 125 -5.98 -17.72 3.36
CA VAL A 125 -7.19 -16.89 3.39
C VAL A 125 -7.08 -15.74 2.40
N LEU A 126 -5.93 -15.05 2.38
CA LEU A 126 -5.67 -13.93 1.48
C LEU A 126 -5.43 -14.38 0.04
N PHE A 127 -4.66 -15.46 -0.17
CA PHE A 127 -4.47 -16.03 -1.51
C PHE A 127 -5.79 -16.45 -2.14
N LYS A 128 -6.69 -17.07 -1.37
CA LYS A 128 -8.02 -17.45 -1.86
C LYS A 128 -8.85 -16.25 -2.30
N GLU A 129 -8.78 -15.15 -1.55
CA GLU A 129 -9.48 -13.92 -1.93
C GLU A 129 -8.90 -13.32 -3.21
N VAL A 130 -7.56 -13.21 -3.30
CA VAL A 130 -6.88 -12.62 -4.45
C VAL A 130 -7.06 -13.47 -5.72
N PHE A 131 -6.93 -14.79 -5.61
CA PHE A 131 -7.05 -15.71 -6.76
C PHE A 131 -8.47 -15.82 -7.29
N LYS A 132 -9.48 -15.48 -6.49
CA LYS A 132 -10.87 -15.46 -6.94
C LYS A 132 -11.13 -14.37 -7.98
N GLU A 133 -10.44 -13.23 -7.86
CA GLU A 133 -10.66 -12.07 -8.73
C GLU A 133 -9.93 -12.21 -10.08
N TYR A 134 -8.65 -12.60 -10.07
CA TYR A 134 -7.86 -12.76 -11.30
C TYR A 134 -6.86 -13.92 -11.20
N ASP A 135 -6.93 -14.86 -12.16
CA ASP A 135 -6.12 -16.08 -12.15
C ASP A 135 -4.61 -15.81 -12.39
N ASN A 136 -4.26 -14.68 -13.00
CA ASN A 136 -2.87 -14.26 -13.21
C ASN A 136 -2.08 -14.16 -11.89
N TRP A 137 -2.75 -13.95 -10.76
CA TRP A 137 -2.10 -13.97 -9.44
C TRP A 137 -1.56 -15.35 -9.07
N ARG A 138 -2.22 -16.44 -9.48
CA ARG A 138 -1.68 -17.81 -9.30
C ARG A 138 -0.42 -18.01 -10.13
N THR A 139 -0.46 -17.58 -11.40
CA THR A 139 0.70 -17.65 -12.30
C THR A 139 1.88 -16.85 -11.77
N LEU A 140 1.63 -15.68 -11.14
CA LEU A 140 2.67 -14.94 -10.46
C LEU A 140 3.24 -15.73 -9.27
N THR A 141 2.38 -16.26 -8.40
CA THR A 141 2.78 -17.03 -7.21
C THR A 141 3.63 -18.25 -7.56
N GLU A 142 3.30 -18.97 -8.63
CA GLU A 142 4.08 -20.12 -9.13
C GLU A 142 5.52 -19.72 -9.47
N ARG A 143 5.75 -18.48 -9.93
CA ARG A 143 7.06 -17.98 -10.38
C ARG A 143 7.89 -17.33 -9.28
N LEU A 144 7.28 -16.90 -8.18
CA LEU A 144 7.98 -16.19 -7.09
C LEU A 144 9.15 -16.98 -6.46
N PRO A 145 9.10 -18.32 -6.33
CA PRO A 145 10.24 -19.09 -5.82
C PRO A 145 11.49 -18.98 -6.70
N GLU A 146 11.34 -18.89 -8.03
CA GLU A 146 12.48 -18.78 -8.96
C GLU A 146 13.29 -17.49 -8.76
N VAL A 147 12.66 -16.46 -8.20
CA VAL A 147 13.27 -15.15 -7.91
C VAL A 147 13.47 -14.89 -6.41
N ASN A 148 13.33 -15.92 -5.57
CA ASN A 148 13.51 -15.87 -4.10
C ASN A 148 12.55 -14.91 -3.37
N LEU A 149 11.43 -14.54 -3.98
CA LEU A 149 10.40 -13.71 -3.33
C LEU A 149 9.40 -14.55 -2.53
N LEU A 150 9.29 -15.85 -2.82
CA LEU A 150 8.50 -16.80 -2.04
C LEU A 150 9.36 -18.03 -1.70
N GLN A 151 9.83 -18.08 -0.46
CA GLN A 151 10.77 -19.08 0.06
C GLN A 151 10.03 -20.06 0.98
N ILE A 152 9.28 -20.98 0.36
CA ILE A 152 8.49 -22.01 1.04
C ILE A 152 8.79 -23.39 0.46
N GLU A 153 8.38 -24.43 1.18
CA GLU A 153 8.48 -25.80 0.68
C GLU A 153 7.52 -26.04 -0.48
N LYS A 154 7.87 -27.00 -1.36
CA LYS A 154 7.06 -27.34 -2.53
C LYS A 154 5.62 -27.73 -2.16
N GLU A 155 5.44 -28.45 -1.05
CA GLU A 155 4.12 -28.87 -0.57
C GLU A 155 3.24 -27.66 -0.18
N ASP A 156 3.81 -26.66 0.49
CA ASP A 156 3.10 -25.43 0.83
C ASP A 156 2.77 -24.60 -0.41
N LEU A 157 3.65 -24.57 -1.41
CA LEU A 157 3.39 -23.93 -2.69
C LEU A 157 2.22 -24.59 -3.42
N GLU A 158 2.21 -25.92 -3.52
CA GLU A 158 1.10 -26.67 -4.12
C GLU A 158 -0.22 -26.41 -3.37
N LYS A 159 -0.17 -26.34 -2.03
CA LYS A 159 -1.31 -26.00 -1.19
C LYS A 159 -1.83 -24.58 -1.50
N ILE A 160 -0.95 -23.58 -1.55
CA ILE A 160 -1.31 -22.20 -1.92
C ILE A 160 -1.94 -22.18 -3.31
N LEU A 161 -1.32 -22.81 -4.32
CA LEU A 161 -1.83 -22.79 -5.68
C LEU A 161 -3.19 -23.50 -5.84
N SER A 162 -3.60 -24.32 -4.88
CA SER A 162 -4.85 -25.08 -4.91
C SER A 162 -6.09 -24.38 -4.31
N VAL A 163 -5.94 -23.26 -3.60
CA VAL A 163 -7.05 -22.61 -2.85
C VAL A 163 -8.08 -21.88 -3.69
#